data_AF-A0A359EXF6-F1
#
_entry.id   AF-A0A359EXF6-F1
#
_cell.length_a   1.000
_cell.length_b   1.000
_cell.length_c   1.000
_cell.angle_alpha   90.00
_cell.angle_beta   90.00
_cell.angle_gamma   90.00
#
_symmetry.space_group_name_H-M   'P 1'
#
loop_
_entity.id
_entity.type
_entity.pdbx_description
1 polymer ?
#
loop_
_entity_poly.entity_id
_entity_poly.type
_entity_poly.pdbx_seq_one_letter_code
_entity_poly.pdbx_strand_id
1 'polypeptide(L)'
;ADIEVLMGYGDTLQCLGAWYVQLLAESLGKRLDRNGKTAFYGRTPVVAVGTTDMHSMTQQHQDGKRNKVIQFLEVAKPAESITVTNPFPQEKAFSLYAGKEMNVLLQAALKANETALTEDGRLNARYVLPELAPRYVGQLLMFLMYSIAYEGELADVDAYDQPGVEAYKRIMKAELAKA
;
A
#
# COMPACT_ATOMS: atom_id res chain seq x y z
N ALA A 1 9.85 11.06 -4.18
CA ALA A 1 8.55 10.61 -4.73
C ALA A 1 7.45 11.25 -3.92
N ASP A 2 6.32 11.61 -4.54
CA ASP A 2 5.25 12.39 -3.90
C ASP A 2 4.13 11.49 -3.37
N ILE A 3 4.06 10.25 -3.88
CA ILE A 3 3.00 9.27 -3.60
C ILE A 3 3.67 7.96 -3.18
N GLU A 4 3.09 7.30 -2.20
CA GLU A 4 3.48 5.95 -1.80
C GLU A 4 2.27 5.03 -1.93
N VAL A 5 2.42 3.94 -2.68
CA VAL A 5 1.35 2.96 -2.88
C VAL A 5 1.69 1.71 -2.08
N LEU A 6 0.80 1.26 -1.20
CA LEU A 6 0.88 -0.07 -0.60
C LEU A 6 -0.11 -0.99 -1.31
N MET A 7 0.43 -1.93 -2.09
CA MET A 7 -0.32 -2.83 -2.95
C MET A 7 -0.28 -4.26 -2.42
N GLY A 8 -1.31 -4.66 -1.67
CA GLY A 8 -1.44 -6.02 -1.15
C GLY A 8 -2.00 -6.98 -2.19
N TYR A 9 -1.36 -8.13 -2.38
CA TYR A 9 -1.86 -9.17 -3.28
C TYR A 9 -2.76 -10.15 -2.52
N GLY A 10 -4.00 -9.72 -2.32
CA GLY A 10 -5.04 -10.45 -1.59
C GLY A 10 -6.00 -9.49 -0.90
N ASP A 11 -7.30 -9.74 -1.03
CA ASP A 11 -8.36 -8.82 -0.57
C ASP A 11 -8.28 -8.53 0.94
N THR A 12 -7.91 -9.53 1.74
CA THR A 12 -7.78 -9.40 3.19
C THR A 12 -6.69 -8.44 3.62
N LEU A 13 -5.74 -8.10 2.74
CA LEU A 13 -4.66 -7.15 3.01
C LEU A 13 -5.09 -5.69 2.84
N GLN A 14 -6.28 -5.43 2.27
CA GLN A 14 -6.76 -4.07 2.04
C GLN A 14 -6.91 -3.29 3.36
N CYS A 15 -7.37 -3.95 4.44
CA CYS A 15 -7.53 -3.31 5.74
C CYS A 15 -6.19 -2.88 6.36
N LEU A 16 -5.14 -3.68 6.16
CA LEU A 16 -3.77 -3.32 6.54
C LEU A 16 -3.28 -2.11 5.73
N GLY A 17 -3.61 -2.06 4.44
CA GLY A 17 -3.38 -0.89 3.60
C GLY A 17 -4.07 0.37 4.16
N ALA A 18 -5.35 0.26 4.52
CA ALA A 18 -6.11 1.38 5.07
C ALA A 18 -5.53 1.87 6.42
N TRP A 19 -5.09 0.94 7.27
CA TRP A 19 -4.36 1.28 8.49
C TRP A 19 -3.05 2.04 8.18
N TYR A 20 -2.28 1.58 7.19
CA TYR A 20 -1.02 2.22 6.81
C TYR A 20 -1.23 3.62 6.23
N VAL A 21 -2.31 3.86 5.48
CA VAL A 21 -2.70 5.19 5.01
C VAL A 21 -2.81 6.16 6.16
N GLN A 22 -3.51 5.79 7.24
CA GLN A 22 -3.65 6.67 8.39
C GLN A 22 -2.29 6.90 9.05
N LEU A 23 -1.54 5.82 9.32
CA LEU A 23 -0.22 5.90 9.96
C LEU A 23 0.69 6.89 9.21
N LEU A 24 0.80 6.76 7.89
CA LEU A 24 1.67 7.63 7.10
C LEU A 24 1.13 9.05 7.01
N ALA A 25 -0.14 9.21 6.62
CA ALA A 25 -0.69 10.52 6.30
C ALA A 25 -0.77 11.43 7.52
N GLU A 26 -1.27 10.92 8.65
CA GLU A 26 -1.41 11.73 9.87
C GLU A 26 -0.07 12.01 10.53
N SER A 27 0.87 11.05 10.50
CA SER A 27 2.19 11.27 11.11
C SER A 27 3.07 12.23 10.30
N LEU A 28 3.15 12.08 8.98
CA LEU A 28 4.12 12.82 8.17
C LEU A 28 3.54 14.04 7.45
N GLY A 29 2.22 14.14 7.29
CA GLY A 29 1.55 15.28 6.66
C GLY A 29 1.61 16.54 7.52
N LYS A 30 2.77 17.20 7.58
CA LYS A 30 3.04 18.28 8.54
C LYS A 30 3.34 19.61 7.87
N ARG A 31 2.59 20.63 8.30
CA ARG A 31 2.78 22.00 7.81
C ARG A 31 4.09 22.60 8.30
N LEU A 32 4.44 22.36 9.57
CA LEU A 32 5.61 22.95 10.21
C LEU A 32 6.64 21.86 10.52
N ASP A 33 7.91 22.23 10.47
CA ASP A 33 9.00 21.47 11.09
C ASP A 33 9.02 21.69 12.61
N ARG A 34 9.89 20.96 13.32
CA ARG A 34 10.05 21.04 14.78
C ARG A 34 10.53 22.42 15.26
N ASN A 35 11.10 23.23 14.36
CA ASN A 35 11.53 24.60 14.64
C ASN A 35 10.43 25.64 14.38
N GLY A 36 9.22 25.20 13.97
CA GLY A 36 8.08 26.07 13.70
C GLY A 36 8.12 26.74 12.33
N LYS A 37 9.04 26.37 11.46
CA LYS A 37 9.12 26.88 10.09
C LYS A 37 8.23 26.04 9.18
N THR A 38 7.63 26.69 8.19
CA THR A 38 6.80 26.03 7.18
C THR A 38 7.61 25.05 6.33
N ALA A 39 7.20 23.78 6.35
CA ALA A 39 7.79 22.67 5.60
C ALA A 39 6.83 22.06 4.56
N PHE A 40 5.54 21.95 4.87
CA PHE A 40 4.56 21.19 4.06
C PHE A 40 5.07 19.79 3.68
N TYR A 41 5.62 19.08 4.67
CA TYR A 41 6.15 17.74 4.48
C TYR A 41 5.04 16.69 4.31
N GLY A 42 5.44 15.56 3.75
CA GLY A 42 4.63 14.36 3.62
C GLY A 42 4.53 13.89 2.18
N ARG A 43 3.92 12.72 2.03
CA ARG A 43 3.57 12.11 0.75
C ARG A 43 2.18 11.55 0.84
N THR A 44 1.49 11.44 -0.29
CA THR A 44 0.13 10.90 -0.32
C THR A 44 0.18 9.38 -0.31
N PRO A 45 -0.30 8.69 0.74
CA PRO A 45 -0.40 7.25 0.72
C PRO A 45 -1.65 6.81 -0.07
N VAL A 46 -1.53 5.73 -0.83
CA VAL A 46 -2.60 5.13 -1.62
C VAL A 46 -2.62 3.63 -1.34
N VAL A 47 -3.81 3.07 -1.13
CA VAL A 47 -4.02 1.62 -1.05
C VAL A 47 -4.39 1.10 -2.42
N ALA A 48 -3.79 -0.02 -2.81
CA ALA A 48 -4.20 -0.79 -3.97
C ALA A 48 -4.28 -2.27 -3.61
N VAL A 49 -5.08 -3.03 -4.35
CA VAL A 49 -5.23 -4.48 -4.17
C VAL A 49 -4.85 -5.19 -5.47
N GLY A 50 -3.83 -6.05 -5.39
CA GLY A 50 -3.48 -6.97 -6.47
C GLY A 50 -4.35 -8.22 -6.44
N THR A 51 -4.86 -8.72 -7.56
CA THR A 51 -4.65 -8.23 -8.94
C THR A 51 -5.72 -7.25 -9.42
N THR A 52 -6.77 -6.98 -8.64
CA THR A 52 -7.90 -6.11 -9.05
C THR A 52 -7.43 -4.76 -9.60
N ASP A 53 -6.56 -4.06 -8.88
CA ASP A 53 -6.03 -2.76 -9.28
C ASP A 53 -4.90 -2.82 -10.32
N MET A 54 -4.51 -4.03 -10.74
CA MET A 54 -3.74 -4.19 -11.99
C MET A 54 -4.56 -3.86 -13.23
N HIS A 55 -5.89 -3.74 -13.09
CA HIS A 55 -6.79 -3.34 -14.17
C HIS A 55 -7.33 -1.91 -13.98
N SER A 56 -6.77 -1.15 -13.03
CA SER A 56 -7.17 0.24 -12.77
C SER A 56 -5.96 1.18 -12.72
N MET A 57 -4.97 0.89 -11.87
CA MET A 57 -3.92 1.85 -11.49
C MET A 57 -2.56 1.55 -12.13
N THR A 58 -2.26 0.30 -12.48
CA THR A 58 -0.93 -0.10 -12.99
C THR A 58 -0.52 0.61 -14.27
N GLN A 59 -1.45 0.94 -15.18
CA GLN A 59 -1.15 1.78 -16.35
C GLN A 59 -0.54 3.12 -15.93
N GLN A 60 -1.07 3.75 -14.87
CA GLN A 60 -0.55 5.00 -14.34
C GLN A 60 0.76 4.81 -13.56
N HIS A 61 0.95 3.65 -12.92
CA HIS A 61 2.20 3.31 -12.26
C HIS A 61 3.34 3.14 -13.28
N GLN A 62 3.06 2.43 -14.37
CA GLN A 62 4.00 2.06 -15.43
C GLN A 62 4.34 3.23 -16.36
N ASP A 63 3.35 3.94 -16.89
CA ASP A 63 3.60 4.96 -17.94
C ASP A 63 3.32 6.40 -17.47
N GLY A 64 2.65 6.56 -16.32
CA GLY A 64 2.34 7.87 -15.76
C GLY A 64 3.56 8.59 -15.18
N LYS A 65 3.31 9.68 -14.43
CA LYS A 65 4.38 10.47 -13.78
C LYS A 65 5.25 9.62 -12.85
N ARG A 66 6.58 9.79 -12.95
CA ARG A 66 7.61 9.14 -12.10
C ARG A 66 7.68 9.77 -10.70
N ASN A 67 6.59 9.69 -9.96
CA ASN A 67 6.46 10.29 -8.63
C ASN A 67 5.92 9.33 -7.56
N LYS A 68 5.99 8.03 -7.80
CA LYS A 68 5.44 6.99 -6.93
C LYS A 68 6.55 6.05 -6.46
N VAL A 69 6.43 5.58 -5.22
CA VAL A 69 7.06 4.36 -4.75
C VAL A 69 5.96 3.32 -4.59
N ILE A 70 6.13 2.15 -5.20
CA ILE A 70 5.15 1.04 -5.13
C ILE A 70 5.69 -0.04 -4.20
N GLN A 71 5.02 -0.25 -3.06
CA GLN A 71 5.36 -1.30 -2.11
C GLN A 71 4.38 -2.46 -2.28
N PHE A 72 4.89 -3.60 -2.71
CA PHE A 72 4.12 -4.84 -2.81
C PHE A 72 4.07 -5.54 -1.46
N LEU A 73 2.91 -6.08 -1.10
CA LEU A 73 2.76 -6.97 0.05
C LEU A 73 2.29 -8.34 -0.42
N GLU A 74 3.14 -9.33 -0.20
CA GLU A 74 2.93 -10.73 -0.56
C GLU A 74 2.74 -11.60 0.70
N VAL A 75 1.84 -12.58 0.62
CA VAL A 75 1.78 -13.69 1.58
C VAL A 75 2.29 -14.95 0.87
N ALA A 76 3.45 -15.46 1.28
CA ALA A 76 4.11 -16.57 0.59
C ALA A 76 3.30 -17.87 0.65
N LYS A 77 2.70 -18.15 1.82
CA LYS A 77 1.82 -19.30 2.03
C LYS A 77 0.44 -18.83 2.49
N PRO A 78 -0.60 -18.90 1.63
CA PRO A 78 -1.97 -18.58 2.03
C PRO A 78 -2.54 -19.65 2.97
N ALA A 79 -3.59 -19.28 3.70
CA ALA A 79 -4.29 -20.19 4.61
C ALA A 79 -5.03 -21.31 3.86
N GLU A 80 -5.50 -21.02 2.65
CA GLU A 80 -6.21 -21.95 1.78
C GLU A 80 -5.49 -22.10 0.45
N SER A 81 -5.56 -23.31 -0.11
CA SER A 81 -5.01 -23.64 -1.42
C SER A 81 -6.18 -23.95 -2.36
N ILE A 82 -6.21 -23.27 -3.50
CA ILE A 82 -7.24 -23.43 -4.51
C ILE A 82 -6.55 -23.77 -5.83
N THR A 83 -6.73 -24.99 -6.31
CA THR A 83 -6.26 -25.39 -7.64
C THR A 83 -7.23 -24.89 -8.71
N VAL A 84 -6.71 -24.15 -9.69
CA VAL A 84 -7.50 -23.67 -10.83
C VAL A 84 -7.78 -24.82 -11.78
N THR A 85 -9.04 -24.99 -12.16
CA THR A 85 -9.48 -25.95 -13.18
C THR A 85 -9.83 -25.24 -14.48
N ASN A 86 -9.77 -25.96 -15.60
CA ASN A 86 -10.27 -25.44 -16.88
C ASN A 86 -11.71 -25.95 -17.12
N PRO A 87 -12.75 -25.12 -16.91
CA PRO A 87 -14.13 -25.52 -17.18
C PRO A 87 -14.47 -25.53 -18.68
N PHE A 88 -13.57 -25.04 -19.55
CA PHE A 88 -13.75 -24.96 -21.00
C PHE A 88 -12.63 -25.74 -21.74
N PRO A 89 -12.72 -27.09 -21.82
CA PRO A 89 -11.66 -27.92 -22.41
C PRO A 89 -11.28 -27.56 -23.86
N GLN A 90 -12.22 -27.00 -24.61
CA GLN A 90 -12.01 -26.51 -25.97
C GLN A 90 -11.09 -25.28 -26.05
N GLU A 91 -11.05 -24.47 -24.99
CA GLU A 91 -10.24 -23.26 -24.91
C GLU A 91 -8.80 -23.58 -24.49
N LYS A 92 -7.96 -23.88 -25.48
CA LYS A 92 -6.54 -24.26 -25.26
C LYS A 92 -5.73 -23.21 -24.50
N ALA A 93 -6.13 -21.93 -24.56
CA ALA A 93 -5.47 -20.87 -23.81
C ALA A 93 -5.53 -21.09 -22.29
N PHE A 94 -6.59 -21.72 -21.79
CA PHE A 94 -6.76 -21.98 -20.36
C PHE A 94 -5.95 -23.19 -19.86
N SER A 95 -5.46 -24.04 -20.76
CA SER A 95 -4.57 -25.16 -20.41
C SER A 95 -3.28 -24.69 -19.72
N LEU A 96 -2.84 -23.46 -19.97
CA LEU A 96 -1.68 -22.87 -19.28
C LEU A 96 -1.91 -22.70 -17.78
N TYR A 97 -3.13 -22.40 -17.36
CA TYR A 97 -3.47 -22.09 -15.96
C TYR A 97 -4.03 -23.30 -15.20
N ALA A 98 -4.60 -24.27 -15.92
CA ALA A 98 -5.17 -25.48 -15.35
C ALA A 98 -4.15 -26.26 -14.50
N GLY A 99 -4.58 -26.71 -13.32
CA GLY A 99 -3.75 -27.48 -12.39
C GLY A 99 -2.76 -26.64 -11.58
N LYS A 100 -2.75 -25.31 -11.74
CA LYS A 100 -1.93 -24.41 -10.91
C LYS A 100 -2.72 -23.95 -9.69
N GLU A 101 -2.02 -23.79 -8.58
CA GLU A 101 -2.58 -23.15 -7.39
C GLU A 101 -2.80 -21.64 -7.64
N MET A 102 -3.91 -21.10 -7.15
CA MET A 102 -4.22 -19.67 -7.25
C MET A 102 -3.09 -18.80 -6.70
N ASN A 103 -2.44 -19.23 -5.62
CA ASN A 103 -1.29 -18.54 -5.05
C ASN A 103 -0.14 -18.38 -6.05
N VAL A 104 0.15 -19.41 -6.85
CA VAL A 104 1.21 -19.37 -7.86
C VAL A 104 0.87 -18.35 -8.95
N LEU A 105 -0.41 -18.25 -9.32
CA LEU A 105 -0.87 -17.25 -10.30
C LEU A 105 -0.77 -15.82 -9.74
N LEU A 106 -1.19 -15.61 -8.48
CA LEU A 106 -1.06 -14.31 -7.80
C LEU A 106 0.40 -13.88 -7.65
N GLN A 107 1.29 -14.79 -7.23
CA GLN A 107 2.73 -14.53 -7.13
C GLN A 107 3.35 -14.22 -8.49
N ALA A 108 2.95 -14.94 -9.55
CA ALA A 108 3.39 -14.65 -10.90
C ALA A 108 2.94 -13.25 -11.37
N ALA A 109 1.68 -12.87 -11.11
CA ALA A 109 1.17 -11.54 -11.44
C ALA A 109 1.88 -10.42 -10.66
N LEU A 110 2.15 -10.63 -9.37
CA LEU A 110 2.95 -9.72 -8.56
C LEU A 110 4.34 -9.57 -9.15
N LYS A 111 5.03 -10.69 -9.39
CA LYS A 111 6.40 -10.68 -9.89
C LYS A 111 6.50 -10.03 -11.26
N ALA A 112 5.53 -10.26 -12.14
CA ALA A 112 5.46 -9.61 -13.44
C ALA A 112 5.34 -8.08 -13.30
N ASN A 113 4.47 -7.60 -12.42
CA ASN A 113 4.30 -6.16 -12.15
C ASN A 113 5.58 -5.55 -11.55
N GLU A 114 6.17 -6.19 -10.53
CA GLU A 114 7.44 -5.78 -9.92
C GLU A 114 8.56 -5.68 -10.96
N THR A 115 8.67 -6.68 -11.84
CA THR A 115 9.70 -6.73 -12.88
C THR A 115 9.51 -5.63 -13.91
N ALA A 116 8.29 -5.44 -14.43
CA ALA A 116 7.98 -4.40 -15.41
C ALA A 116 8.26 -2.97 -14.86
N LEU A 117 7.93 -2.73 -13.60
CA LEU A 117 8.28 -1.48 -12.92
C LEU A 117 9.80 -1.32 -12.78
N THR A 118 10.50 -2.38 -12.35
CA THR A 118 11.95 -2.35 -12.15
C THR A 118 12.71 -2.10 -13.45
N GLU A 119 12.32 -2.76 -14.54
CA GLU A 119 12.92 -2.60 -15.86
C GLU A 119 12.76 -1.19 -16.42
N ASP A 120 11.64 -0.52 -16.11
CA ASP A 120 11.44 0.90 -16.45
C ASP A 120 12.06 1.87 -15.41
N GLY A 121 12.79 1.37 -14.40
CA GLY A 121 13.41 2.20 -13.36
C GLY A 121 12.39 2.90 -12.46
N ARG A 122 11.22 2.31 -12.24
CA ARG A 122 10.18 2.77 -11.31
C ARG A 122 10.49 2.26 -9.90
N LEU A 123 10.45 3.16 -8.93
CA LEU A 123 10.74 2.83 -7.54
C LEU A 123 9.72 1.85 -6.99
N ASN A 124 10.19 0.69 -6.55
CA ASN A 124 9.34 -0.32 -5.93
C ASN A 124 10.11 -1.12 -4.86
N ALA A 125 9.36 -1.75 -3.96
CA ALA A 125 9.86 -2.64 -2.94
C ALA A 125 8.84 -3.75 -2.68
N ARG A 126 9.27 -4.84 -2.05
CA ARG A 126 8.37 -5.96 -1.72
C ARG A 126 8.58 -6.44 -0.30
N TYR A 127 7.48 -6.49 0.45
CA TYR A 127 7.37 -7.18 1.73
C TYR A 127 6.77 -8.56 1.51
N VAL A 128 7.41 -9.58 2.09
CA VAL A 128 6.95 -10.97 2.00
C VAL A 128 6.68 -11.50 3.40
N LEU A 129 5.41 -11.72 3.71
CA LEU A 129 5.00 -12.43 4.92
C LEU A 129 5.07 -13.94 4.67
N PRO A 130 5.70 -14.73 5.56
CA PRO A 130 5.73 -16.18 5.39
C PRO A 130 4.33 -16.81 5.32
N GLU A 131 3.43 -16.35 6.19
CA GLU A 131 2.01 -16.69 6.19
C GLU A 131 1.22 -15.53 6.84
N LEU A 132 -0.09 -15.49 6.66
CA LEU A 132 -0.93 -14.50 7.32
C LEU A 132 -1.25 -14.94 8.77
N ALA A 133 -0.28 -14.75 9.67
CA ALA A 133 -0.41 -15.06 11.09
C ALA A 133 -0.18 -13.82 11.98
N PRO A 134 -0.80 -13.73 13.17
CA PRO A 134 -0.68 -12.57 14.07
C PRO A 134 0.77 -12.15 14.34
N ARG A 135 1.69 -13.12 14.48
CA ARG A 135 3.12 -12.88 14.68
C ARG A 135 3.77 -12.08 13.55
N TYR A 136 3.47 -12.40 12.29
CA TYR A 136 4.10 -11.78 11.13
C TYR A 136 3.43 -10.46 10.78
N VAL A 137 2.11 -10.37 10.96
CA VAL A 137 1.40 -9.10 10.88
C VAL A 137 1.95 -8.13 11.93
N GLY A 138 2.12 -8.56 13.18
CA GLY A 138 2.71 -7.74 14.23
C GLY A 138 4.13 -7.24 13.90
N GLN A 139 4.98 -8.08 13.31
CA GLN A 139 6.31 -7.68 12.84
C GLN A 139 6.23 -6.59 11.78
N LEU A 140 5.35 -6.75 10.78
CA LEU A 140 5.17 -5.76 9.72
C LEU A 140 4.61 -4.44 10.27
N LEU A 141 3.60 -4.49 11.14
CA LEU A 141 3.06 -3.31 11.80
C LEU A 141 4.16 -2.56 12.56
N MET A 142 4.97 -3.27 13.35
CA MET A 142 6.07 -2.65 14.11
C MET A 142 7.11 -2.03 13.19
N PHE A 143 7.49 -2.73 12.12
CA PHE A 143 8.42 -2.22 11.13
C PHE A 143 7.91 -0.93 10.49
N LEU A 144 6.65 -0.89 10.06
CA LEU A 144 6.03 0.28 9.44
C LEU A 144 5.89 1.45 10.43
N MET A 145 5.56 1.17 11.71
CA MET A 145 5.57 2.21 12.75
C MET A 145 6.97 2.81 12.95
N TYR A 146 8.00 1.97 12.98
CA TYR A 146 9.38 2.46 13.08
C TYR A 146 9.84 3.21 11.84
N SER A 147 9.47 2.79 10.63
CA SER A 147 9.84 3.52 9.42
C SER A 147 9.26 4.92 9.42
N ILE A 148 8.01 5.09 9.84
CA ILE A 148 7.36 6.41 9.94
C ILE A 148 7.98 7.26 11.05
N ALA A 149 8.27 6.68 12.21
CA ALA A 149 8.95 7.39 13.30
C ALA A 149 10.33 7.90 12.87
N TYR A 150 11.15 7.05 12.26
CA TYR A 150 12.47 7.44 11.78
C TYR A 150 12.41 8.45 10.64
N GLU A 151 11.44 8.33 9.75
CA GLU A 151 11.25 9.34 8.70
C GLU A 151 10.87 10.69 9.29
N GLY A 152 10.01 10.75 10.30
CA GLY A 152 9.68 11.99 11.01
C GLY A 152 10.91 12.71 11.55
N GLU A 153 11.83 11.95 12.17
CA GLU A 153 13.12 12.49 12.64
C GLU A 153 14.00 12.99 11.48
N LEU A 154 14.11 12.21 10.40
CA LEU A 154 14.92 12.60 9.23
C LEU A 154 14.36 13.83 8.51
N ALA A 155 13.04 14.01 8.56
CA ALA A 155 12.33 15.11 7.94
C ALA A 155 12.21 16.36 8.83
N ASP A 156 12.69 16.29 10.08
CA ASP A 156 12.53 17.34 11.10
C ASP A 156 11.06 17.71 11.38
N VAL A 157 10.15 16.73 11.37
CA VAL A 157 8.73 16.93 11.70
C VAL A 157 8.32 16.11 12.91
N ASP A 158 7.32 16.58 13.67
CA ASP A 158 6.73 15.77 14.73
C ASP A 158 5.82 14.70 14.12
N ALA A 159 6.15 13.42 14.27
CA ALA A 159 5.36 12.30 13.74
C ALA A 159 4.14 11.92 14.63
N TYR A 160 3.99 12.55 15.81
CA TYR A 160 3.08 12.10 16.86
C TYR A 160 1.91 13.05 17.15
N ASP A 161 1.86 14.21 16.50
CA ASP A 161 0.75 15.16 16.59
C ASP A 161 -0.15 15.13 15.33
N GLN A 162 -1.28 15.85 15.36
CA GLN A 162 -2.22 15.94 14.23
C GLN A 162 -2.98 17.29 14.18
N PRO A 163 -2.32 18.45 14.31
CA PRO A 163 -2.99 19.73 14.54
C PRO A 163 -3.94 20.16 13.41
N GLY A 164 -3.73 19.65 12.18
CA GLY A 164 -4.55 19.97 11.02
C GLY A 164 -6.03 19.59 11.18
N VAL A 165 -6.35 18.54 11.95
CA VAL A 165 -7.73 18.05 12.11
C VAL A 165 -8.60 19.01 12.95
N GLU A 166 -7.99 19.84 13.80
CA GLU A 166 -8.74 20.73 14.69
C GLU A 166 -9.45 21.87 13.93
N ALA A 167 -8.95 22.22 12.74
CA ALA A 167 -9.55 23.26 11.91
C ALA A 167 -10.98 22.91 11.49
N TYR A 168 -11.21 21.72 10.94
CA TYR A 168 -12.55 21.30 10.51
C TYR A 168 -13.45 21.00 11.70
N LYS A 169 -12.91 20.44 12.80
CA LYS A 169 -13.68 20.19 14.03
C LYS A 169 -14.26 21.48 14.61
N ARG A 170 -13.49 22.58 14.60
CA ARG A 170 -13.97 23.90 15.04
C ARG A 170 -15.12 24.40 14.17
N ILE A 171 -14.99 24.30 12.85
CA ILE A 171 -16.03 24.72 11.90
C ILE A 171 -17.30 23.89 12.09
N MET A 172 -17.16 22.57 12.17
CA MET A 172 -18.27 21.65 12.42
C MET A 172 -19.04 22.00 13.70
N LYS A 173 -18.34 22.25 14.81
CA LYS A 173 -18.98 22.65 16.07
C LYS A 173 -19.73 23.98 15.94
N ALA A 174 -19.17 24.94 15.21
CA ALA A 174 -19.82 26.23 14.97
C ALA A 174 -21.09 26.10 14.11
N GLU A 175 -21.11 25.20 13.12
CA GLU A 175 -22.31 24.93 12.32
C GLU A 175 -23.40 24.22 13.14
N LEU A 176 -23.04 23.22 13.94
CA LEU A 176 -24.00 22.51 14.78
C LEU A 176 -24.61 23.39 15.88
N ALA A 177 -23.88 24.40 16.37
CA ALA A 177 -24.39 25.35 17.36
C ALA A 177 -25.42 26.36 16.79
N LYS A 178 -25.58 26.43 15.46
CA LYS A 178 -26.58 27.27 14.79
C LYS A 178 -27.93 26.54 14.57
N ALA A 179 -27.95 25.22 14.70
CA ALA A 179 -29.13 24.37 14.54
C ALA A 179 -29.88 24.22 15.87
#